data_AF-A0A2N2TBH6-F1
#
_entry.id   AF-A0A2N2TBH6-F1
#
_cell.length_a   1.000
_cell.length_b   1.000
_cell.length_c   1.000
_cell.angle_alpha   90.00
_cell.angle_beta   90.00
_cell.angle_gamma   90.00
#
_symmetry.space_group_name_H-M   'P 1'
#
loop_
_entity.id
_entity.type
_entity.pdbx_description
1 polymer ?
#
loop_
_entity_poly.entity_id
_entity_poly.type
_entity_poly.pdbx_seq_one_letter_code
_entity_poly.pdbx_strand_id
1 'polypeptide(L)'
;MGQAKLKQRAAFAPALVDEWESDDCVNFAVALARATGWLLHVDWWVPSLDPNNNVALEACRPLRVYVADNGSRIFDVRGNRSLSDFIHRTIRPMAMRHGMGGVRTRYYAENALALLPLRCAPDPAKIESAAIAIETNTAYLASIPKRVTPCIPAAEAAEYTFGRCSVFAEAMHQLQGLESVALLATRFDPGADGTERGADGYVHSFVLHPDGMGEDSWGKADVRAIAHRFGVLEFRLSREAHGRVVKNLQRNSPELYEAAFDKAKELIQTYRQQ
;
A
#
# COMPACT_ATOMS: atom_id res chain seq x y z
N MET A 1 25.89 19.12 -31.80
CA MET A 1 26.23 19.28 -30.37
C MET A 1 25.26 18.42 -29.57
N GLY A 2 25.73 17.29 -29.04
CA GLY A 2 24.90 16.29 -28.37
C GLY A 2 24.52 16.74 -26.96
N GLN A 3 23.22 16.79 -26.67
CA GLN A 3 22.74 16.89 -25.29
C GLN A 3 23.17 15.63 -24.55
N ALA A 4 24.13 15.78 -23.63
CA ALA A 4 24.43 14.75 -22.64
C ALA A 4 23.14 14.49 -21.86
N LYS A 5 22.51 13.33 -22.09
CA LYS A 5 21.45 12.82 -21.22
C LYS A 5 22.03 12.82 -19.80
N LEU A 6 21.54 13.71 -18.94
CA LEU A 6 21.78 13.66 -17.51
C LEU A 6 21.43 12.24 -17.05
N LYS A 7 22.45 11.40 -16.85
CA LYS A 7 22.26 10.07 -16.26
C LYS A 7 21.63 10.33 -14.90
N GLN A 8 20.36 9.94 -14.76
CA GLN A 8 19.65 9.95 -13.49
C GLN A 8 20.57 9.24 -12.49
N ARG A 9 21.11 9.98 -11.51
CA ARG A 9 21.99 9.40 -10.50
C ARG A 9 21.16 8.37 -9.76
N ALA A 10 21.48 7.09 -9.94
CA ALA A 10 20.90 6.03 -9.13
C ALA A 10 21.17 6.36 -7.65
N ALA A 11 20.21 6.04 -6.78
CA ALA A 11 20.37 6.28 -5.35
C ALA A 11 21.57 5.50 -4.78
N PHE A 12 21.89 4.34 -5.36
CA PHE A 12 22.96 3.44 -4.93
C PHE A 12 23.97 3.18 -6.05
N ALA A 13 25.10 2.58 -5.70
CA ALA A 13 26.13 2.18 -6.67
C ALA A 13 25.54 1.20 -7.70
N PRO A 14 25.84 1.36 -9.01
CA PRO A 14 25.25 0.53 -10.06
C PRO A 14 25.40 -0.98 -9.85
N ALA A 15 26.56 -1.44 -9.36
CA ALA A 15 26.81 -2.86 -9.09
C ALA A 15 25.86 -3.44 -8.03
N LEU A 16 25.55 -2.67 -6.97
CA LEU A 16 24.59 -3.08 -5.94
C LEU A 16 23.16 -3.10 -6.50
N VAL A 17 22.82 -2.12 -7.35
CA VAL A 17 21.53 -2.11 -8.03
C VAL A 17 21.38 -3.35 -8.88
N ASP A 18 22.35 -3.66 -9.74
CA ASP A 18 22.31 -4.86 -10.60
C ASP A 18 22.19 -6.16 -9.78
N GLU A 19 22.92 -6.26 -8.66
CA GLU A 19 22.82 -7.37 -7.72
C GLU A 19 21.40 -7.51 -7.15
N TRP A 20 20.84 -6.45 -6.58
CA TRP A 20 19.50 -6.48 -6.00
C TRP A 20 18.41 -6.73 -7.05
N GLU A 21 18.57 -6.21 -8.27
CA GLU A 21 17.66 -6.49 -9.37
C GLU A 21 17.71 -7.95 -9.83
N SER A 22 18.87 -8.61 -9.69
CA SER A 22 19.02 -10.03 -10.01
C SER A 22 18.23 -10.95 -9.07
N ASP A 23 17.80 -10.46 -7.90
CA ASP A 23 16.96 -11.15 -6.92
C ASP A 23 15.53 -10.56 -6.81
N ASP A 24 15.04 -9.91 -7.87
CA ASP A 24 13.73 -9.22 -7.91
C ASP A 24 13.54 -8.18 -6.80
N CYS A 25 14.64 -7.70 -6.23
CA CYS A 25 14.74 -6.75 -5.11
C CYS A 25 14.15 -7.22 -3.78
N VAL A 26 13.92 -8.52 -3.61
CA VAL A 26 13.34 -9.11 -2.37
C VAL A 26 14.11 -8.66 -1.12
N ASN A 27 15.43 -8.86 -1.10
CA ASN A 27 16.25 -8.58 0.07
C ASN A 27 16.33 -7.08 0.39
N PHE A 28 16.46 -6.24 -0.63
CA PHE A 28 16.47 -4.78 -0.47
C PHE A 28 15.12 -4.27 0.06
N ALA A 29 14.01 -4.75 -0.49
CA ALA A 29 12.68 -4.34 -0.08
C ALA A 29 12.41 -4.71 1.39
N VAL A 30 12.80 -5.91 1.82
CA VAL A 30 12.69 -6.33 3.24
C VAL A 30 13.51 -5.42 4.15
N ALA A 31 14.78 -5.17 3.81
CA ALA A 31 15.62 -4.26 4.58
C ALA A 31 15.01 -2.85 4.67
N LEU A 32 14.48 -2.32 3.57
CA LEU A 32 13.86 -1.01 3.52
C LEU A 32 12.54 -0.94 4.31
N ALA A 33 11.73 -1.99 4.26
CA ALA A 33 10.48 -2.08 5.02
C ALA A 33 10.76 -2.09 6.53
N ARG A 34 11.79 -2.82 6.99
CA ARG A 34 12.23 -2.79 8.39
C ARG A 34 12.70 -1.40 8.80
N ALA A 35 13.48 -0.73 7.96
CA ALA A 35 14.03 0.60 8.25
C ALA A 35 12.97 1.72 8.29
N THR A 36 11.88 1.58 7.53
CA THR A 36 10.91 2.66 7.33
C THR A 36 9.52 2.37 7.90
N GLY A 37 9.23 1.10 8.20
CA GLY A 37 7.92 0.63 8.64
C GLY A 37 6.84 0.67 7.55
N TRP A 38 7.20 0.94 6.29
CA TRP A 38 6.29 0.97 5.14
C TRP A 38 6.00 -0.41 4.55
N LEU A 39 5.03 -0.45 3.65
CA LEU A 39 4.40 -1.68 3.15
C LEU A 39 5.24 -2.36 2.08
N LEU A 40 5.41 -3.68 2.21
CA LEU A 40 5.99 -4.54 1.18
C LEU A 40 4.95 -4.83 0.10
N HIS A 41 5.32 -4.55 -1.13
CA HIS A 41 4.53 -4.79 -2.33
C HIS A 41 5.21 -5.85 -3.17
N VAL A 42 4.41 -6.75 -3.75
CA VAL A 42 4.86 -7.69 -4.77
C VAL A 42 3.96 -7.53 -5.99
N ASP A 43 4.57 -7.20 -7.11
CA ASP A 43 3.90 -7.21 -8.40
C ASP A 43 3.98 -8.61 -9.02
N TRP A 44 2.82 -9.12 -9.41
CA TRP A 44 2.66 -10.42 -10.04
C TRP A 44 2.18 -10.23 -11.47
N TRP A 45 2.86 -10.87 -12.42
CA TRP A 45 2.25 -11.12 -13.71
C TRP A 45 1.19 -12.22 -13.55
N VAL A 46 0.02 -11.96 -14.12
CA VAL A 46 -1.13 -12.87 -14.12
C VAL A 46 -1.57 -13.16 -15.55
N PRO A 47 -2.00 -14.39 -15.85
CA PRO A 47 -2.46 -14.77 -17.19
C PRO A 47 -3.79 -14.12 -17.58
N SER A 48 -4.57 -13.62 -16.62
CA SER A 48 -5.85 -12.95 -16.87
C SER A 48 -6.09 -11.84 -15.85
N LEU A 49 -6.68 -10.74 -16.31
CA LEU A 49 -7.07 -9.60 -15.49
C LEU A 49 -8.52 -9.67 -14.99
N ASP A 50 -9.29 -10.68 -15.37
CA ASP A 50 -10.69 -10.84 -14.94
C ASP A 50 -10.79 -10.73 -13.41
N PRO A 51 -11.50 -9.71 -12.86
CA PRO A 51 -11.62 -9.49 -11.42
C PRO A 51 -12.15 -10.69 -10.65
N ASN A 52 -12.98 -11.52 -11.28
CA ASN A 52 -13.56 -12.73 -10.69
C ASN A 52 -12.63 -13.94 -10.80
N ASN A 53 -11.56 -13.82 -11.58
CA ASN A 53 -10.58 -14.87 -11.74
C ASN A 53 -9.59 -14.82 -10.56
N ASN A 54 -9.88 -15.64 -9.56
CA ASN A 54 -8.99 -15.94 -8.45
C ASN A 54 -7.84 -16.83 -8.92
N VAL A 55 -6.91 -16.24 -9.68
CA VAL A 55 -5.70 -16.92 -10.09
C VAL A 55 -4.86 -17.24 -8.85
N ALA A 56 -4.63 -18.54 -8.65
CA ALA A 56 -3.76 -19.05 -7.60
C ALA A 56 -2.33 -18.54 -7.80
N LEU A 57 -1.60 -18.27 -6.70
CA LEU A 57 -0.27 -17.63 -6.77
C LEU A 57 0.74 -18.48 -7.54
N GLU A 58 0.55 -19.79 -7.57
CA GLU A 58 1.38 -20.77 -8.29
C GLU A 58 1.30 -20.59 -9.81
N ALA A 59 0.20 -20.00 -10.31
CA ALA A 59 0.03 -19.66 -11.72
C ALA A 59 0.50 -18.23 -12.05
N CYS A 60 0.85 -17.45 -11.03
CA CYS A 60 1.40 -16.11 -11.19
C CYS A 60 2.93 -16.17 -11.36
N ARG A 61 3.51 -15.12 -11.95
CA ARG A 61 4.97 -14.95 -12.00
C ARG A 61 5.37 -13.70 -11.22
N PRO A 62 6.28 -13.79 -10.24
CA PRO A 62 6.74 -12.61 -9.52
C PRO A 62 7.51 -11.70 -10.48
N LEU A 63 7.29 -10.39 -10.37
CA LEU A 63 7.98 -9.39 -11.16
C LEU A 63 8.96 -8.59 -10.30
N ARG A 64 8.48 -7.98 -9.21
CA ARG A 64 9.28 -7.06 -8.41
C ARG A 64 8.75 -6.99 -6.99
N VAL A 65 9.66 -6.97 -6.02
CA VAL A 65 9.34 -6.64 -4.63
C VAL A 65 9.87 -5.25 -4.31
N TYR A 66 9.06 -4.40 -3.71
CA TYR A 66 9.41 -3.02 -3.40
C TYR A 66 8.64 -2.49 -2.19
N VAL A 67 9.01 -1.29 -1.74
CA VAL A 67 8.29 -0.57 -0.69
C VAL A 67 7.58 0.62 -1.31
N ALA A 68 6.38 0.95 -0.85
CA ALA A 68 5.68 2.15 -1.25
C ALA A 68 4.98 2.80 -0.07
N ASP A 69 4.65 4.08 -0.22
CA ASP A 69 3.63 4.67 0.64
C ASP A 69 2.24 4.14 0.26
N ASN A 70 1.27 4.29 1.16
CA ASN A 70 -0.15 3.98 0.86
C ASN A 70 -0.77 5.05 -0.06
N GLY A 71 -0.04 5.46 -1.09
CA GLY A 71 -0.38 6.53 -2.01
C GLY A 71 0.24 6.26 -3.37
N SER A 72 1.06 7.19 -3.86
CA SER A 72 1.57 7.16 -5.23
C SER A 72 3.09 7.18 -5.32
N ARG A 73 3.83 6.96 -4.23
CA ARG A 73 5.30 6.97 -4.23
C ARG A 73 5.87 5.60 -3.97
N ILE A 74 6.80 5.20 -4.83
CA ILE A 74 7.54 3.95 -4.77
C ILE A 74 8.96 4.23 -4.29
N PHE A 75 9.43 3.40 -3.36
CA PHE A 75 10.79 3.40 -2.82
C PHE A 75 11.44 2.06 -3.17
N ASP A 76 12.40 2.10 -4.09
CA ASP A 76 13.03 0.93 -4.67
C ASP A 76 14.54 1.20 -4.87
N VAL A 77 15.31 0.18 -5.27
CA VAL A 77 16.77 0.26 -5.48
C VAL A 77 17.23 1.37 -6.42
N ARG A 78 16.36 1.84 -7.33
CA ARG A 78 16.68 2.96 -8.23
C ARG A 78 16.29 4.33 -7.67
N GLY A 79 15.82 4.39 -6.43
CA GLY A 79 15.39 5.62 -5.76
C GLY A 79 13.87 5.78 -5.68
N ASN A 80 13.47 7.01 -5.34
CA ASN A 80 12.09 7.42 -5.15
C ASN A 80 11.42 7.80 -6.48
N ARG A 81 10.27 7.19 -6.79
CA ARG A 81 9.56 7.40 -8.07
C ARG A 81 8.07 7.51 -7.85
N SER A 82 7.36 8.16 -8.77
CA SER A 82 5.90 8.08 -8.79
C SER A 82 5.47 6.68 -9.24
N LEU A 83 4.30 6.23 -8.78
CA LEU A 83 3.68 4.97 -9.17
C LEU A 83 3.58 4.85 -10.70
N SER A 84 3.16 5.93 -11.37
CA SER A 84 3.07 5.96 -12.83
C SER A 84 4.43 5.74 -13.50
N ASP A 85 5.48 6.44 -13.07
CA ASP A 85 6.83 6.24 -13.65
C ASP A 85 7.35 4.82 -13.39
N PHE A 86 7.14 4.31 -12.18
CA PHE A 86 7.54 2.96 -11.81
C PHE A 86 6.83 1.88 -12.63
N ILE A 87 5.52 1.99 -12.82
CA ILE A 87 4.73 1.07 -13.64
C ILE A 87 5.23 1.09 -15.09
N HIS A 88 5.36 2.28 -15.68
CA HIS A 88 5.69 2.41 -17.11
C HIS A 88 7.14 2.02 -17.43
N ARG A 89 8.09 2.34 -16.55
CA ARG A 89 9.52 2.15 -16.82
C ARG A 89 10.11 0.88 -16.21
N THR A 90 9.52 0.34 -15.15
CA THR A 90 10.03 -0.86 -14.46
C THR A 90 9.13 -2.06 -14.75
N ILE A 91 7.86 -1.96 -14.35
CA ILE A 91 6.98 -3.13 -14.26
C ILE A 91 6.46 -3.58 -15.62
N ARG A 92 5.95 -2.66 -16.44
CA ARG A 92 5.40 -2.99 -17.77
C ARG A 92 6.41 -3.68 -18.68
N PRO A 93 7.68 -3.22 -18.80
CA PRO A 93 8.71 -3.93 -19.56
C PRO A 93 8.98 -5.36 -19.06
N MET A 94 8.87 -5.61 -17.76
CA MET A 94 9.02 -6.96 -17.19
C MET A 94 7.81 -7.83 -17.52
N ALA A 95 6.59 -7.32 -17.29
CA ALA A 95 5.36 -8.01 -17.58
C ALA A 95 5.23 -8.42 -19.06
N MET A 96 5.64 -7.56 -20.00
CA MET A 96 5.59 -7.85 -21.44
C MET A 96 6.45 -9.06 -21.85
N ARG A 97 7.51 -9.39 -21.08
CA ARG A 97 8.35 -10.58 -21.36
C ARG A 97 7.61 -11.89 -21.10
N HIS A 98 6.51 -11.86 -20.36
CA HIS A 98 5.68 -13.03 -20.06
C HIS A 98 4.49 -13.20 -21.01
N GLY A 99 4.32 -12.30 -21.99
CA GLY A 99 3.29 -12.41 -23.03
C GLY A 99 1.96 -11.78 -22.64
N MET A 100 0.86 -12.34 -23.17
CA MET A 100 -0.50 -11.83 -22.92
C MET A 100 -0.91 -12.08 -21.47
N GLY A 101 -1.25 -11.02 -20.76
CA GLY A 101 -1.63 -11.06 -19.35
C GLY A 101 -1.71 -9.66 -18.78
N GLY A 102 -1.63 -9.56 -17.46
CA GLY A 102 -1.60 -8.27 -16.77
C GLY A 102 -0.79 -8.31 -15.48
N VAL A 103 -0.82 -7.22 -14.74
CA VAL A 103 -0.10 -7.08 -13.46
C VAL A 103 -1.11 -6.93 -12.34
N ARG A 104 -0.90 -7.68 -11.26
CA ARG A 104 -1.61 -7.51 -9.99
C ARG A 104 -0.61 -7.27 -8.88
N THR A 105 -0.76 -6.16 -8.19
CA THR A 105 0.00 -5.84 -6.99
C THR A 105 -0.71 -6.44 -5.78
N ARG A 106 0.05 -7.11 -4.91
CA ARG A 106 -0.42 -7.59 -3.61
C ARG A 106 0.55 -7.15 -2.53
N TYR A 107 0.05 -7.01 -1.30
CA TYR A 107 0.83 -6.54 -0.17
C TYR A 107 1.00 -7.66 0.85
N TYR A 108 2.14 -7.69 1.53
CA TYR A 108 2.47 -8.79 2.42
C TYR A 108 3.17 -8.31 3.69
N ALA A 109 2.92 -9.03 4.79
CA ALA A 109 3.81 -8.99 5.93
C ALA A 109 5.13 -9.70 5.59
N GLU A 110 6.22 -9.30 6.24
CA GLU A 110 7.54 -9.85 5.97
C GLU A 110 7.59 -11.38 6.15
N ASN A 111 6.98 -11.89 7.21
CA ASN A 111 6.93 -13.33 7.50
C ASN A 111 6.18 -14.14 6.43
N ALA A 112 5.25 -13.53 5.70
CA ALA A 112 4.52 -14.18 4.62
C ALA A 112 5.38 -14.35 3.36
N LEU A 113 6.37 -13.46 3.12
CA LEU A 113 7.19 -13.49 1.89
C LEU A 113 7.94 -14.82 1.71
N ALA A 114 8.42 -15.42 2.79
CA ALA A 114 9.15 -16.69 2.75
C ALA A 114 8.28 -17.88 2.27
N LEU A 115 6.96 -17.74 2.32
CA LEU A 115 6.00 -18.77 1.92
C LEU A 115 5.46 -18.57 0.49
N LEU A 116 5.81 -17.45 -0.16
CA LEU A 116 5.34 -17.12 -1.50
C LEU A 116 6.19 -17.81 -2.57
N PRO A 117 5.63 -18.10 -3.76
CA PRO A 117 6.37 -18.64 -4.90
C PRO A 117 7.21 -17.55 -5.58
N LEU A 118 8.08 -16.89 -4.82
CA LEU A 118 9.06 -15.93 -5.33
C LEU A 118 10.18 -16.67 -6.05
N ARG A 119 10.82 -16.02 -7.03
CA ARG A 119 11.98 -16.58 -7.72
C ARG A 119 13.19 -16.72 -6.78
N CYS A 120 13.32 -15.78 -5.83
CA CYS A 120 14.35 -15.77 -4.80
C CYS A 120 13.66 -15.64 -3.43
N ALA A 121 13.98 -16.55 -2.51
CA ALA A 121 13.54 -16.43 -1.12
C ALA A 121 14.32 -15.31 -0.40
N PRO A 122 13.74 -14.67 0.63
CA PRO A 122 14.47 -13.74 1.48
C PRO A 122 15.70 -14.41 2.11
N ASP A 123 16.86 -13.80 1.96
CA ASP A 123 18.15 -14.26 2.50
C ASP A 123 18.62 -13.29 3.61
N PRO A 124 18.72 -13.76 4.87
CA PRO A 124 19.12 -12.91 5.99
C PRO A 124 20.43 -12.15 5.79
N ALA A 125 21.44 -12.77 5.18
CA ALA A 125 22.75 -12.14 4.98
C ALA A 125 22.68 -11.03 3.92
N LYS A 126 21.92 -11.25 2.84
CA LYS A 126 21.68 -10.22 1.82
C LYS A 126 20.82 -9.08 2.34
N ILE A 127 19.85 -9.37 3.20
CA ILE A 127 19.03 -8.34 3.87
C ILE A 127 19.91 -7.46 4.77
N GLU A 128 20.80 -8.05 5.55
CA GLU A 128 21.72 -7.30 6.41
C GLU A 128 22.67 -6.42 5.59
N SER A 129 23.25 -6.95 4.51
CA SER A 129 24.07 -6.16 3.58
C SER A 129 23.29 -4.99 2.96
N ALA A 130 22.05 -5.22 2.53
CA ALA A 130 21.18 -4.17 2.01
C ALA A 130 20.84 -3.11 3.08
N ALA A 131 20.60 -3.53 4.32
CA ALA A 131 20.32 -2.63 5.44
C ALA A 131 21.49 -1.67 5.67
N ILE A 132 22.72 -2.17 5.71
CA ILE A 132 23.94 -1.34 5.85
C ILE A 132 24.02 -0.30 4.72
N ALA A 133 23.79 -0.73 3.47
CA ALA A 133 23.83 0.18 2.32
C ALA A 133 22.74 1.27 2.39
N ILE A 134 21.53 0.91 2.84
CA ILE A 134 20.40 1.82 3.03
C ILE A 134 20.71 2.83 4.14
N GLU A 135 21.19 2.38 5.30
CA GLU A 135 21.53 3.21 6.46
C GLU A 135 22.67 4.19 6.16
N THR A 136 23.67 3.72 5.41
CA THR A 136 24.79 4.57 4.96
C THR A 136 24.30 5.67 4.00
N ASN A 137 23.23 5.42 3.25
CA ASN A 137 22.63 6.38 2.32
C ASN A 137 21.55 7.24 2.99
N THR A 138 21.99 8.11 3.90
CA THR A 138 21.10 8.99 4.69
C THR A 138 20.22 9.89 3.82
N ALA A 139 20.72 10.33 2.66
CA ALA A 139 19.95 11.15 1.72
C ALA A 139 18.77 10.39 1.11
N TYR A 140 18.95 9.10 0.77
CA TYR A 140 17.86 8.27 0.27
C TYR A 140 16.81 8.05 1.37
N LEU A 141 17.21 7.67 2.58
CA LEU A 141 16.29 7.49 3.71
C LEU A 141 15.52 8.76 4.06
N ALA A 142 16.19 9.92 4.08
CA ALA A 142 15.55 11.20 4.36
C ALA A 142 14.52 11.60 3.28
N SER A 143 14.59 11.03 2.07
CA SER A 143 13.63 11.30 1.00
C SER A 143 12.30 10.54 1.16
N ILE A 144 12.26 9.55 2.06
CA ILE A 144 11.10 8.70 2.31
C ILE A 144 10.29 9.32 3.47
N PRO A 145 8.99 9.58 3.28
CA PRO A 145 8.16 10.13 4.35
C PRO A 145 8.10 9.17 5.53
N LYS A 146 8.11 9.68 6.76
CA LYS A 146 7.89 8.85 7.95
C LYS A 146 6.39 8.53 8.08
N ARG A 147 6.09 7.34 8.61
CA ARG A 147 4.70 7.01 9.00
C ARG A 147 4.28 7.86 10.19
N VAL A 148 3.03 8.30 10.18
CA VAL A 148 2.46 9.11 11.26
C VAL A 148 2.21 8.20 12.46
N THR A 149 2.66 8.62 13.63
CA THR A 149 2.37 7.94 14.91
C THR A 149 0.98 8.33 15.41
N PRO A 150 0.24 7.42 16.04
CA PRO A 150 0.58 6.01 16.28
C PRO A 150 0.44 5.16 15.01
N CYS A 151 1.40 4.24 14.79
CA CYS A 151 1.47 3.44 13.56
C CYS A 151 1.26 1.95 13.86
N ILE A 152 0.13 1.40 13.40
CA ILE A 152 -0.04 -0.06 13.32
C ILE A 152 0.92 -0.62 12.25
N PRO A 153 1.30 -1.91 12.27
CA PRO A 153 2.13 -2.51 11.22
C PRO A 153 1.52 -2.29 9.83
N ALA A 154 2.33 -1.97 8.82
CA ALA A 154 1.81 -1.55 7.52
C ALA A 154 0.97 -2.62 6.82
N ALA A 155 1.34 -3.90 6.96
CA ALA A 155 0.57 -5.01 6.40
C ALA A 155 -0.84 -5.09 7.03
N GLU A 156 -0.95 -4.91 8.34
CA GLU A 156 -2.23 -4.83 9.05
C GLU A 156 -3.03 -3.58 8.62
N ALA A 157 -2.37 -2.43 8.44
CA ALA A 157 -3.05 -1.22 7.93
C ALA A 157 -3.64 -1.40 6.53
N ALA A 158 -2.92 -2.11 5.66
CA ALA A 158 -3.34 -2.39 4.29
C ALA A 158 -4.64 -3.20 4.23
N GLU A 159 -4.82 -4.18 5.14
CA GLU A 159 -6.05 -4.98 5.25
C GLU A 159 -7.30 -4.11 5.51
N TYR A 160 -7.14 -2.95 6.15
CA TYR A 160 -8.21 -2.00 6.41
C TYR A 160 -8.31 -0.87 5.37
N THR A 161 -7.50 -0.89 4.30
CA THR A 161 -7.55 0.15 3.26
C THR A 161 -8.71 -0.08 2.29
N PHE A 162 -8.90 -1.33 1.87
CA PHE A 162 -9.89 -1.72 0.86
C PHE A 162 -10.93 -2.68 1.46
N GLY A 163 -12.19 -2.24 1.54
CA GLY A 163 -13.33 -3.09 1.95
C GLY A 163 -13.54 -3.26 3.46
N ARG A 164 -12.50 -3.14 4.29
CA ARG A 164 -12.64 -3.20 5.78
C ARG A 164 -12.49 -1.85 6.48
N CYS A 165 -12.25 -0.77 5.75
CA CYS A 165 -12.07 0.57 6.31
C CYS A 165 -13.24 1.03 7.20
N SER A 166 -14.47 0.68 6.83
CA SER A 166 -15.65 0.98 7.63
C SER A 166 -15.64 0.25 8.98
N VAL A 167 -15.10 -0.97 9.02
CA VAL A 167 -14.99 -1.75 10.25
C VAL A 167 -13.98 -1.11 11.20
N PHE A 168 -12.84 -0.64 10.68
CA PHE A 168 -11.86 0.08 11.49
C PHE A 168 -12.41 1.40 12.04
N ALA A 169 -13.14 2.17 11.21
CA ALA A 169 -13.80 3.39 11.65
C ALA A 169 -14.82 3.13 12.77
N GLU A 170 -15.62 2.07 12.67
CA GLU A 170 -16.56 1.69 13.74
C GLU A 170 -15.86 1.27 15.03
N ALA A 171 -14.72 0.57 14.93
CA ALA A 171 -13.92 0.22 16.11
C ALA A 171 -13.39 1.48 16.80
N MET A 172 -12.92 2.46 16.02
CA MET A 172 -12.49 3.77 16.52
C MET A 172 -13.66 4.55 17.16
N HIS A 173 -14.83 4.55 16.53
CA HIS A 173 -16.03 5.15 17.10
C HIS A 173 -16.39 4.53 18.45
N GLN A 174 -16.42 3.20 18.55
CA GLN A 174 -16.75 2.51 19.80
C GLN A 174 -15.72 2.81 20.90
N LEU A 175 -14.43 2.80 20.58
CA LEU A 175 -13.37 2.94 21.57
C LEU A 175 -13.11 4.40 21.98
N GLN A 176 -13.47 5.37 21.14
CA GLN A 176 -13.01 6.77 21.31
C GLN A 176 -14.14 7.80 21.17
N GLY A 177 -15.34 7.39 20.76
CA GLY A 177 -16.47 8.28 20.53
C GLY A 177 -16.32 9.19 19.30
N LEU A 178 -15.32 8.95 18.45
CA LEU A 178 -15.09 9.76 17.23
C LEU A 178 -16.14 9.45 16.17
N GLU A 179 -16.46 10.43 15.32
CA GLU A 179 -17.54 10.27 14.33
C GLU A 179 -17.05 9.48 13.11
N SER A 180 -17.60 8.28 12.87
CA SER A 180 -17.39 7.54 11.62
C SER A 180 -18.10 8.21 10.43
N VAL A 181 -17.37 8.42 9.35
CA VAL A 181 -17.91 8.96 8.09
C VAL A 181 -17.38 8.21 6.87
N ALA A 182 -18.18 8.23 5.80
CA ALA A 182 -17.76 7.75 4.49
C ALA A 182 -17.29 8.91 3.62
N LEU A 183 -16.24 8.67 2.85
CA LEU A 183 -15.77 9.51 1.77
C LEU A 183 -16.46 9.09 0.47
N LEU A 184 -17.21 10.02 -0.11
CA LEU A 184 -17.93 9.81 -1.35
C LEU A 184 -17.34 10.72 -2.42
N ALA A 185 -16.68 10.13 -3.42
CA ALA A 185 -16.04 10.86 -4.49
C ALA A 185 -17.06 11.49 -5.44
N THR A 186 -16.84 12.75 -5.77
CA THR A 186 -17.58 13.48 -6.82
C THR A 186 -16.71 13.74 -8.04
N ARG A 187 -15.39 13.77 -7.87
CA ARG A 187 -14.42 13.86 -8.97
C ARG A 187 -13.15 13.10 -8.64
N PHE A 188 -12.69 12.30 -9.59
CA PHE A 188 -11.40 11.62 -9.55
C PHE A 188 -10.36 12.38 -10.37
N ASP A 189 -9.09 12.10 -10.09
CA ASP A 189 -8.01 12.41 -11.01
C ASP A 189 -8.22 11.64 -12.32
N PRO A 190 -8.00 12.25 -13.51
CA PRO A 190 -8.12 11.55 -14.79
C PRO A 190 -7.30 10.25 -14.88
N GLY A 191 -6.20 10.12 -14.13
CA GLY A 191 -5.42 8.89 -14.05
C GLY A 191 -6.04 7.79 -13.17
N ALA A 192 -7.13 8.09 -12.45
CA ALA A 192 -7.77 7.23 -11.45
C ALA A 192 -9.19 6.79 -11.85
N ASP A 193 -9.56 6.91 -13.14
CA ASP A 193 -10.91 6.55 -13.63
C ASP A 193 -11.28 5.07 -13.39
N GLY A 194 -10.27 4.20 -13.26
CA GLY A 194 -10.43 2.78 -12.96
C GLY A 194 -10.52 2.43 -11.47
N THR A 195 -10.46 3.40 -10.55
CA THR A 195 -10.57 3.16 -9.11
C THR A 195 -11.97 2.64 -8.77
N GLU A 196 -12.03 1.51 -8.07
CA GLU A 196 -13.29 0.91 -7.64
C GLU A 196 -14.05 1.85 -6.69
N ARG A 197 -15.36 1.98 -6.91
CA ARG A 197 -16.23 2.80 -6.08
C ARG A 197 -17.63 2.20 -5.98
N GLY A 198 -18.27 2.43 -4.85
CA GLY A 198 -19.68 2.12 -4.68
C GLY A 198 -20.55 2.94 -5.64
N ALA A 199 -21.76 2.44 -5.90
CA ALA A 199 -22.71 3.08 -6.83
C ALA A 199 -23.07 4.54 -6.45
N ASP A 200 -22.97 4.90 -5.17
CA ASP A 200 -23.21 6.25 -4.65
C ASP A 200 -21.93 7.12 -4.55
N GLY A 201 -20.82 6.63 -5.12
CA GLY A 201 -19.51 7.26 -5.08
C GLY A 201 -18.68 6.87 -3.86
N TYR A 202 -19.11 5.90 -3.05
CA TYR A 202 -18.34 5.44 -1.89
C TYR A 202 -16.94 4.96 -2.25
N VAL A 203 -15.93 5.43 -1.52
CA VAL A 203 -14.53 5.03 -1.71
C VAL A 203 -13.91 4.48 -0.42
N HIS A 204 -14.08 5.19 0.70
CA HIS A 204 -13.39 4.85 1.94
C HIS A 204 -14.19 5.31 3.17
N SER A 205 -13.87 4.78 4.35
CA SER A 205 -14.43 5.22 5.63
C SER A 205 -13.31 5.49 6.63
N PHE A 206 -13.50 6.52 7.46
CA PHE A 206 -12.57 6.92 8.51
C PHE A 206 -13.34 7.65 9.63
N VAL A 207 -12.67 8.01 10.72
CA VAL A 207 -13.27 8.86 11.77
C VAL A 207 -12.85 10.32 11.66
N LEU A 208 -13.77 11.24 11.93
CA LEU A 208 -13.50 12.68 12.02
C LEU A 208 -13.14 13.08 13.45
N HIS A 209 -12.08 13.88 13.55
CA HIS A 209 -11.68 14.53 14.78
C HIS A 209 -12.33 15.92 14.91
N PRO A 210 -12.48 16.45 16.14
CA PRO A 210 -13.00 17.79 16.37
C PRO A 210 -12.22 18.92 15.68
N ASP A 211 -10.94 18.69 15.38
CA ASP A 211 -10.07 19.63 14.66
C ASP A 211 -10.22 19.57 13.12
N GLY A 212 -11.15 18.75 12.61
CA GLY A 212 -11.44 18.61 11.19
C GLY A 212 -10.54 17.62 10.44
N MET A 213 -9.62 16.95 11.15
CA MET A 213 -8.74 15.92 10.57
C MET A 213 -9.46 14.57 10.49
N GLY A 214 -9.10 13.75 9.50
CA GLY A 214 -9.54 12.37 9.39
C GLY A 214 -8.53 11.40 9.97
N GLU A 215 -8.97 10.24 10.45
CA GLU A 215 -8.07 9.15 10.86
C GLU A 215 -8.58 7.79 10.34
N ASP A 216 -7.74 7.14 9.54
CA ASP A 216 -7.91 5.78 9.05
C ASP A 216 -6.82 4.86 9.66
N SER A 217 -6.72 3.63 9.18
CA SER A 217 -5.71 2.65 9.61
C SER A 217 -4.26 3.09 9.38
N TRP A 218 -4.04 4.17 8.61
CA TRP A 218 -2.71 4.74 8.35
C TRP A 218 -2.40 5.96 9.23
N GLY A 219 -3.32 6.34 10.11
CA GLY A 219 -3.16 7.40 11.09
C GLY A 219 -3.88 8.70 10.72
N LYS A 220 -3.78 9.67 11.63
CA LYS A 220 -4.46 10.96 11.52
C LYS A 220 -3.83 11.85 10.44
N ALA A 221 -4.63 12.39 9.53
CA ALA A 221 -4.20 13.23 8.43
C ALA A 221 -5.30 14.20 7.98
N ASP A 222 -4.93 15.19 7.16
CA ASP A 222 -5.91 16.03 6.47
C ASP A 222 -6.81 15.16 5.58
N VAL A 223 -8.11 15.43 5.59
CA VAL A 223 -9.08 14.61 4.85
C VAL A 223 -8.80 14.59 3.34
N ARG A 224 -8.28 15.69 2.77
CA ARG A 224 -7.86 15.72 1.36
C ARG A 224 -6.66 14.83 1.12
N ALA A 225 -5.71 14.78 2.06
CA ALA A 225 -4.57 13.88 1.96
C ALA A 225 -5.02 12.41 1.96
N ILE A 226 -6.02 12.05 2.78
CA ILE A 226 -6.65 10.72 2.74
C ILE A 226 -7.34 10.49 1.37
N ALA A 227 -8.14 11.45 0.90
CA ALA A 227 -8.82 11.37 -0.39
C ALA A 227 -7.87 11.14 -1.58
N HIS A 228 -6.73 11.85 -1.58
CA HIS A 228 -5.73 11.75 -2.64
C HIS A 228 -5.06 10.38 -2.74
N ARG A 229 -5.00 9.59 -1.64
CA ARG A 229 -4.51 8.20 -1.68
C ARG A 229 -5.35 7.32 -2.62
N PHE A 230 -6.62 7.66 -2.78
CA PHE A 230 -7.57 6.97 -3.66
C PHE A 230 -7.78 7.69 -5.00
N GLY A 231 -6.95 8.69 -5.32
CA GLY A 231 -7.09 9.50 -6.54
C GLY A 231 -8.33 10.39 -6.56
N VAL A 232 -8.92 10.72 -5.40
CA VAL A 232 -10.11 11.57 -5.31
C VAL A 232 -9.70 13.04 -5.20
N LEU A 233 -10.22 13.89 -6.09
CA LEU A 233 -9.95 15.33 -6.12
C LEU A 233 -11.05 16.14 -5.42
N GLU A 234 -12.30 15.70 -5.56
CA GLU A 234 -13.45 16.32 -4.89
C GLU A 234 -14.32 15.24 -4.28
N PHE A 235 -14.82 15.53 -3.08
CA PHE A 235 -15.58 14.58 -2.29
C PHE A 235 -16.58 15.27 -1.38
N ARG A 236 -17.53 14.48 -0.89
CA ARG A 236 -18.42 14.80 0.22
C ARG A 236 -18.27 13.73 1.30
N LEU A 237 -18.53 14.12 2.55
CA LEU A 237 -18.54 13.19 3.68
C LEU A 237 -19.98 12.83 4.04
N SER A 238 -20.23 11.58 4.46
CA SER A 238 -21.57 11.14 4.83
C SER A 238 -21.55 10.07 5.92
N ARG A 239 -22.12 10.40 7.07
CA ARG A 239 -22.40 9.45 8.15
C ARG A 239 -23.42 8.40 7.73
N GLU A 240 -24.45 8.81 7.00
CA GLU A 240 -25.51 7.89 6.54
C GLU A 240 -24.97 6.83 5.58
N ALA A 241 -24.11 7.22 4.63
CA ALA A 241 -23.51 6.27 3.70
C ALA A 241 -22.60 5.28 4.44
N HIS A 242 -21.81 5.74 5.40
CA HIS A 242 -21.03 4.87 6.27
C HIS A 242 -21.92 3.85 6.99
N GLY A 243 -22.99 4.30 7.64
CA GLY A 243 -23.93 3.42 8.34
C GLY A 243 -24.59 2.39 7.42
N ARG A 244 -24.87 2.74 6.14
CA ARG A 244 -25.36 1.77 5.14
C ARG A 244 -24.32 0.70 4.81
N VAL A 245 -23.06 1.09 4.62
CA VAL A 245 -21.96 0.16 4.34
C VAL A 245 -21.78 -0.83 5.49
N VAL A 246 -21.74 -0.34 6.73
CA VAL A 246 -21.62 -1.18 7.94
C VAL A 246 -22.78 -2.18 8.04
N LYS A 247 -24.03 -1.70 7.90
CA LYS A 247 -25.22 -2.58 7.93
C LYS A 247 -25.19 -3.65 6.83
N ASN A 248 -24.72 -3.29 5.63
CA ASN A 248 -24.59 -4.24 4.54
C ASN A 248 -23.53 -5.30 4.83
N LEU A 249 -22.38 -4.92 5.39
CA LEU A 249 -21.34 -5.88 5.79
C LEU A 249 -21.84 -6.83 6.88
N GLN A 250 -22.48 -6.29 7.93
CA GLN A 250 -23.06 -7.10 9.01
C GLN A 250 -24.12 -8.08 8.50
N ARG A 251 -24.94 -7.68 7.53
CA ARG A 251 -25.97 -8.55 6.95
C ARG A 251 -25.39 -9.61 6.01
N ASN A 252 -24.44 -9.22 5.16
CA ASN A 252 -23.97 -10.09 4.08
C ASN A 252 -22.80 -10.99 4.51
N SER A 253 -22.04 -10.60 5.54
CA SER A 253 -20.82 -11.29 5.99
C SER A 253 -20.56 -11.06 7.50
N PRO A 254 -21.48 -11.47 8.39
CA PRO A 254 -21.42 -11.17 9.83
C PRO A 254 -20.14 -11.68 10.50
N GLU A 255 -19.73 -12.91 10.24
CA GLU A 255 -18.53 -13.51 10.86
C GLU A 255 -17.24 -12.78 10.45
N LEU A 256 -17.13 -12.41 9.16
CA LEU A 256 -16.00 -11.63 8.66
C LEU A 256 -15.98 -10.22 9.24
N TYR A 257 -17.15 -9.63 9.45
CA TYR A 257 -17.29 -8.33 10.09
C TYR A 257 -16.81 -8.40 11.55
N GLU A 258 -17.31 -9.36 12.33
CA GLU A 258 -16.97 -9.50 13.76
C GLU A 258 -15.47 -9.76 13.95
N ALA A 259 -14.90 -10.69 13.19
CA ALA A 259 -13.47 -10.99 13.27
C ALA A 259 -12.59 -9.76 12.92
N ALA A 260 -12.95 -9.03 11.86
CA ALA A 260 -12.23 -7.81 11.47
C ALA A 260 -12.42 -6.67 12.49
N PHE A 261 -13.57 -6.61 13.16
CA PHE A 261 -13.88 -5.60 14.17
C PHE A 261 -13.09 -5.82 15.45
N ASP A 262 -13.04 -7.05 15.95
CA ASP A 262 -12.25 -7.40 17.13
C ASP A 262 -10.75 -7.18 16.87
N LYS A 263 -10.26 -7.58 15.68
CA LYS A 263 -8.87 -7.32 15.30
C LYS A 263 -8.57 -5.82 15.20
N ALA A 264 -9.50 -5.01 14.69
CA ALA A 264 -9.32 -3.56 14.63
C ALA A 264 -9.20 -2.97 16.03
N LYS A 265 -10.04 -3.41 16.98
CA LYS A 265 -9.98 -2.95 18.38
C LYS A 265 -8.66 -3.32 19.04
N GLU A 266 -8.20 -4.56 18.85
CA GLU A 266 -6.89 -5.03 19.32
C GLU A 266 -5.78 -4.10 18.81
N LEU A 267 -5.70 -3.88 17.49
CA LEU A 267 -4.70 -3.02 16.87
C LEU A 267 -4.76 -1.58 17.41
N ILE A 268 -5.95 -1.00 17.51
CA ILE A 268 -6.14 0.36 18.05
C ILE A 268 -5.61 0.42 19.48
N GLN A 269 -5.98 -0.52 20.34
CA GLN A 269 -5.56 -0.53 21.74
C GLN A 269 -4.05 -0.74 21.89
N THR A 270 -3.45 -1.66 21.13
CA THR A 270 -2.01 -1.96 21.19
C THR A 270 -1.15 -0.78 20.78
N TYR A 271 -1.53 -0.06 19.71
CA TYR A 271 -0.65 0.93 19.10
C TYR A 271 -0.99 2.39 19.43
N ARG A 272 -2.21 2.72 19.88
CA ARG A 272 -2.55 4.10 20.33
C ARG A 272 -2.20 4.39 21.79
N GLN A 273 -1.98 3.36 22.61
CA GLN A 273 -1.59 3.54 24.02
C GLN A 273 -0.08 3.68 24.24
N GLN A 274 0.71 3.66 23.15
CA GLN A 274 2.16 3.88 23.12
C GLN A 274 2.47 5.32 22.71
#